data_AF-X6EZS2-F1
#
_entry.id   AF-X6EZS2-F1
#
_cell.length_a   1.000
_cell.length_b   1.000
_cell.length_c   1.000
_cell.angle_alpha   90.00
_cell.angle_beta   90.00
_cell.angle_gamma   90.00
#
_symmetry.space_group_name_H-M   'P 1'
#
loop_
_entity.id
_entity.type
_entity.pdbx_description
1 polymer ?
#
loop_
_entity_poly.entity_id
_entity_poly.type
_entity_poly.pdbx_seq_one_letter_code
_entity_poly.pdbx_strand_id
1 'polypeptide(L)'
;MNELDSTVASMALDNATGRLSFIDTKPAVPAEARDSNHCADIQISPDGRFVYGGNRGHDSVVIMAVDQETGSLSLVGFIPCGGATPRNLALTPSGGHLFSANQNADRISIFVRDARKGMLTDTGRGIEIGTPMCVKIVA
;
A
#
# COMPACT_ATOMS: atom_id res chain seq x y z
N MET A 1 6.65 -2.45 -6.27
CA MET A 1 7.18 -1.75 -5.09
C MET A 1 8.56 -2.30 -4.82
N ASN A 2 9.52 -1.43 -4.54
CA ASN A 2 10.93 -1.80 -4.40
C ASN A 2 11.28 -1.84 -2.92
N GLU A 3 11.68 -3.02 -2.42
CA GLU A 3 11.90 -3.29 -1.00
C GLU A 3 13.08 -2.51 -0.41
N LEU A 4 14.19 -2.43 -1.14
CA LEU A 4 15.47 -1.96 -0.62
C LEU A 4 15.69 -0.45 -0.74
N ASP A 5 15.01 0.23 -1.67
CA ASP A 5 15.19 1.67 -1.90
C ASP A 5 14.00 2.52 -1.41
N SER A 6 13.00 1.85 -0.82
CA SER A 6 11.76 2.46 -0.35
C SER A 6 11.02 3.27 -1.43
N THR A 7 10.83 2.68 -2.62
CA THR A 7 10.11 3.33 -3.74
C THR A 7 9.00 2.48 -4.37
N VAL A 8 8.13 3.14 -5.15
CA VAL A 8 7.15 2.52 -6.06
C VAL A 8 7.50 2.91 -7.48
N ALA A 9 7.77 1.94 -8.34
CA ALA A 9 7.97 2.14 -9.77
C ALA A 9 6.67 1.88 -10.54
N SER A 10 6.39 2.74 -11.52
CA SER A 10 5.29 2.61 -12.46
C SER A 10 5.84 2.13 -13.80
N MET A 11 5.17 1.13 -14.39
CA MET A 11 5.56 0.56 -15.67
C MET A 11 4.33 0.34 -16.55
N ALA A 12 4.44 0.63 -17.83
CA ALA A 12 3.43 0.28 -18.81
C ALA A 12 3.67 -1.14 -19.33
N LEU A 13 2.59 -1.92 -19.46
CA LEU A 13 2.60 -3.24 -20.07
C LEU A 13 2.08 -3.14 -21.50
N ASP A 14 2.89 -3.57 -22.46
CA ASP A 14 2.43 -3.86 -23.81
C ASP A 14 1.69 -5.20 -23.82
N ASN A 15 0.38 -5.18 -24.01
CA ASN A 15 -0.46 -6.40 -23.97
C ASN A 15 -0.20 -7.36 -25.15
N ALA A 16 0.37 -6.89 -26.26
CA ALA A 16 0.67 -7.74 -27.40
C ALA A 16 1.98 -8.51 -27.21
N THR A 17 2.98 -7.86 -26.60
CA THR A 17 4.34 -8.42 -26.47
C THR A 17 4.69 -8.88 -25.06
N GLY A 18 3.93 -8.45 -24.05
CA GLY A 18 4.24 -8.65 -22.63
C GLY A 18 5.38 -7.77 -22.11
N ARG A 19 5.89 -6.83 -22.93
CA ARG A 19 7.04 -6.00 -22.55
C ARG A 19 6.63 -4.92 -21.55
N LEU A 20 7.45 -4.74 -20.52
CA LEU A 20 7.34 -3.63 -19.58
C LEU A 20 8.22 -2.47 -20.01
N SER A 21 7.70 -1.25 -19.95
CA SER A 21 8.46 -0.01 -20.12
C SER A 21 8.31 0.88 -18.90
N PHE A 22 9.43 1.43 -18.42
CA PHE A 22 9.46 2.33 -17.28
C PHE A 22 8.71 3.64 -17.56
N ILE A 23 7.92 4.09 -16.59
CA ILE A 23 7.23 5.40 -16.60
C ILE A 23 7.92 6.33 -15.60
N ASP A 24 7.83 6.00 -14.31
CA ASP A 24 8.40 6.80 -13.22
C ASP A 24 8.68 5.97 -11.97
N THR A 25 9.32 6.61 -10.98
CA THR A 25 9.50 6.09 -9.63
C THR A 25 9.14 7.18 -8.61
N LYS A 26 8.44 6.79 -7.54
CA LYS A 26 8.08 7.69 -6.43
C LYS A 26 8.57 7.15 -5.08
N PRO A 27 9.00 8.01 -4.16
CA PRO A 27 9.31 7.59 -2.78
C PRO A 27 8.07 7.01 -2.09
N ALA A 28 8.23 5.89 -1.40
CA ALA A 28 7.21 5.27 -0.57
C ALA A 28 7.23 5.79 0.89
N VAL A 29 8.24 6.56 1.27
CA VAL A 29 8.41 7.21 2.58
C VAL A 29 9.12 8.57 2.42
N PRO A 30 9.05 9.46 3.44
CA PRO A 30 9.89 10.65 3.53
C PRO A 30 11.39 10.32 3.43
N ALA A 31 12.21 11.28 3.01
CA ALA A 31 13.63 11.03 2.70
C ALA A 31 14.41 10.55 3.94
N GLU A 32 14.11 11.13 5.10
CA GLU A 32 14.70 10.85 6.40
C GLU A 32 14.43 9.42 6.92
N ALA A 33 13.42 8.73 6.38
CA ALA A 33 13.05 7.38 6.79
C ALA A 33 13.58 6.29 5.85
N ARG A 34 14.22 6.63 4.73
CA ARG A 34 14.59 5.67 3.69
C ARG A 34 15.61 4.62 4.14
N ASP A 35 16.61 5.04 4.92
CA ASP A 35 17.73 4.18 5.31
C ASP A 35 17.32 3.10 6.34
N SER A 36 16.18 3.27 7.00
CA SER A 36 15.65 2.37 8.03
C SER A 36 14.31 1.74 7.65
N ASN A 37 13.89 1.87 6.39
CA ASN A 37 12.59 1.39 5.92
C ASN A 37 12.73 0.34 4.82
N HIS A 38 11.81 -0.62 4.83
CA HIS A 38 11.64 -1.59 3.78
C HIS A 38 10.19 -1.67 3.35
N CYS A 39 9.93 -1.42 2.07
CA CYS A 39 8.60 -1.62 1.50
C CYS A 39 8.15 -3.08 1.67
N ALA A 40 6.84 -3.30 1.72
CA ALA A 40 6.24 -4.62 1.78
C ALA A 40 5.25 -4.81 0.62
N ASP A 41 4.00 -5.09 0.94
CA ASP A 41 2.96 -5.36 -0.04
C ASP A 41 2.39 -4.08 -0.68
N ILE A 42 1.79 -4.24 -1.85
CA ILE A 42 1.18 -3.17 -2.64
C ILE A 42 -0.22 -3.59 -3.11
N GLN A 43 -1.20 -2.71 -2.99
CA GLN A 43 -2.58 -2.92 -3.40
C GLN A 43 -3.05 -1.78 -4.30
N ILE A 44 -3.94 -2.08 -5.24
CA ILE A 44 -4.55 -1.09 -6.14
C ILE A 44 -6.06 -1.09 -5.88
N SER A 45 -6.68 0.09 -5.83
CA SER A 45 -8.13 0.18 -5.70
C SER A 45 -8.86 -0.46 -6.89
N PRO A 46 -10.09 -1.00 -6.73
CA PRO A 46 -10.82 -1.65 -7.83
C PRO A 46 -11.08 -0.75 -9.03
N ASP A 47 -11.13 0.57 -8.81
CA ASP A 47 -11.28 1.59 -9.85
C ASP A 47 -9.95 2.03 -10.48
N GLY A 48 -8.81 1.47 -10.06
CA GLY A 48 -7.48 1.80 -10.57
C GLY A 48 -6.95 3.18 -10.18
N ARG A 49 -7.68 3.96 -9.38
CA ARG A 49 -7.34 5.37 -9.11
C ARG A 49 -6.29 5.57 -8.01
N PHE A 50 -6.11 4.59 -7.12
CA PHE A 50 -5.23 4.72 -5.97
C PHE A 50 -4.39 3.46 -5.73
N VAL A 51 -3.16 3.67 -5.30
CA VAL A 51 -2.19 2.65 -4.89
C VAL A 51 -1.89 2.80 -3.41
N TYR A 52 -1.79 1.67 -2.72
CA TYR A 52 -1.50 1.55 -1.30
C TYR A 52 -0.26 0.69 -1.12
N GLY A 53 0.75 1.18 -0.40
CA GLY A 53 1.97 0.44 -0.14
C GLY A 53 2.28 0.35 1.35
N GLY A 54 2.64 -0.84 1.84
CA GLY A 54 3.07 -1.04 3.23
C GLY A 54 4.54 -0.71 3.42
N ASN A 55 4.88 -0.03 4.52
CA ASN A 55 6.25 0.36 4.86
C ASN A 55 6.63 -0.19 6.23
N ARG A 56 7.64 -1.06 6.29
CA ARG A 56 8.17 -1.66 7.52
C ARG A 56 9.34 -0.83 8.03
N GLY A 57 9.25 -0.33 9.26
CA GLY A 57 10.22 0.61 9.83
C GLY A 57 9.61 2.00 9.97
N HIS A 58 9.09 2.58 8.88
CA HIS A 58 8.26 3.80 8.96
C HIS A 58 6.82 3.51 9.45
N ASP A 59 6.43 2.23 9.50
CA ASP A 59 5.18 1.72 10.07
C ASP A 59 3.93 2.46 9.56
N SER A 60 3.90 2.65 8.24
CA SER A 60 2.85 3.39 7.55
C SER A 60 2.30 2.63 6.34
N VAL A 61 1.15 3.11 5.87
CA VAL A 61 0.67 2.88 4.51
C VAL A 61 0.86 4.16 3.72
N VAL A 62 1.62 4.09 2.62
CA VAL A 62 1.69 5.17 1.63
C VAL A 62 0.48 5.09 0.70
N ILE A 63 -0.08 6.26 0.37
CA ILE A 63 -1.21 6.40 -0.54
C ILE A 63 -0.76 7.25 -1.72
N MET A 64 -0.92 6.73 -2.92
CA MET A 64 -0.60 7.44 -4.16
C MET A 64 -1.82 7.44 -5.09
N ALA A 65 -2.04 8.55 -5.79
CA ALA A 65 -3.03 8.65 -6.85
C ALA A 65 -2.39 8.30 -8.20
N VAL A 66 -3.13 7.57 -9.03
CA VAL A 66 -2.72 7.15 -10.37
C VAL A 66 -3.27 8.13 -11.38
N ASP A 67 -2.39 8.74 -12.16
CA ASP A 67 -2.79 9.48 -13.34
C ASP A 67 -3.33 8.49 -14.39
N GLN A 68 -4.61 8.62 -14.76
CA GLN A 68 -5.31 7.63 -15.58
C GLN A 68 -4.92 7.67 -17.05
N GLU A 69 -4.26 8.74 -17.51
CA GLU A 69 -3.82 8.87 -18.90
C GLU A 69 -2.40 8.32 -19.08
N THR A 70 -1.53 8.56 -18.10
CA THR A 70 -0.09 8.26 -18.18
C THR A 70 0.34 7.07 -17.34
N GLY A 71 -0.43 6.68 -16.32
CA GLY A 71 -0.04 5.67 -15.33
C GLY A 71 0.99 6.16 -14.30
N SER A 72 1.34 7.45 -14.32
CA SER A 72 2.28 8.06 -13.36
C SER A 72 1.65 8.16 -11.95
N LEU A 73 2.51 8.17 -10.93
CA LEU A 73 2.06 8.24 -9.54
C LEU A 73 2.29 9.61 -8.91
N SER A 74 1.36 10.03 -8.06
CA SER A 74 1.48 11.24 -7.23
C SER A 74 1.18 10.90 -5.77
N LEU A 75 2.00 11.43 -4.84
CA LEU A 75 1.81 11.20 -3.41
C LEU A 75 0.54 11.90 -2.94
N VAL A 76 -0.36 11.15 -2.31
CA VAL A 76 -1.51 11.68 -1.56
C VAL A 76 -1.14 11.89 -0.10
N GLY A 77 -0.45 10.91 0.50
CA GLY A 77 0.03 11.01 1.86
C GLY A 77 0.46 9.68 2.47
N PHE A 78 0.73 9.71 3.76
CA PHE A 78 1.06 8.54 4.58
C PHE A 78 0.11 8.48 5.77
N ILE A 79 -0.33 7.29 6.15
CA ILE A 79 -1.09 7.08 7.39
C ILE A 79 -0.44 6.00 8.25
N PRO A 80 -0.52 6.07 9.59
CA PRO A 80 -0.05 5.00 10.46
C PRO A 80 -0.73 3.67 10.11
N CYS A 81 0.01 2.56 10.07
CA CYS A 81 -0.53 1.25 9.75
C CYS A 81 -1.41 0.62 10.86
N GLY A 82 -1.59 1.34 11.98
CA GLY A 82 -2.35 0.89 13.14
C GLY A 82 -1.65 -0.21 13.94
N GLY A 83 -0.31 -0.30 13.84
CA GLY A 83 0.54 -1.30 14.49
C GLY A 83 2.00 -1.06 14.11
N ALA A 84 2.78 -2.14 13.97
CA ALA A 84 4.18 -2.09 13.56
C ALA A 84 4.50 -3.18 12.53
N THR A 85 5.38 -2.87 11.57
CA THR A 85 5.85 -3.78 10.52
C THR A 85 4.71 -4.37 9.68
N PRO A 86 3.99 -3.53 8.90
CA PRO A 86 2.90 -4.00 8.04
C PRO A 86 3.46 -4.89 6.91
N ARG A 87 3.37 -6.22 7.08
CA ARG A 87 3.98 -7.20 6.17
C ARG A 87 3.13 -7.44 4.92
N ASN A 88 1.82 -7.28 5.06
CA ASN A 88 0.86 -7.43 3.98
C ASN A 88 -0.30 -6.46 4.14
N LEU A 89 -0.85 -6.02 3.00
CA LEU A 89 -2.08 -5.27 2.94
C LEU A 89 -3.13 -6.12 2.21
N ALA A 90 -4.40 -5.97 2.57
CA ALA A 90 -5.48 -6.60 1.81
C ALA A 90 -6.62 -5.62 1.61
N LEU A 91 -6.99 -5.38 0.35
CA LEU A 91 -8.12 -4.54 0.01
C LEU A 91 -9.33 -5.44 -0.28
N THR A 92 -10.48 -5.09 0.30
CA THR A 92 -11.73 -5.80 -0.01
C THR A 92 -12.10 -5.67 -1.49
N PRO A 93 -12.79 -6.65 -2.10
CA PRO A 93 -13.25 -6.56 -3.50
C PRO A 93 -14.10 -5.32 -3.80
N SER A 94 -14.89 -4.85 -2.83
CA SER A 94 -15.66 -3.60 -2.95
C SER A 94 -14.79 -2.34 -2.91
N GLY A 95 -13.54 -2.46 -2.48
CA GLY A 95 -12.62 -1.34 -2.28
C GLY A 95 -13.01 -0.43 -1.11
N GLY A 96 -13.91 -0.86 -0.23
CA GLY A 96 -14.40 -0.05 0.90
C GLY A 96 -13.53 -0.13 2.15
N HIS A 97 -12.79 -1.23 2.32
CA HIS A 97 -11.91 -1.44 3.47
C HIS A 97 -10.53 -1.95 3.03
N LEU A 98 -9.52 -1.54 3.80
CA LEU A 98 -8.15 -2.01 3.72
C LEU A 98 -7.73 -2.60 5.07
N PHE A 99 -7.07 -3.74 5.03
CA PHE A 99 -6.53 -4.44 6.19
C PHE A 99 -5.01 -4.33 6.17
N SER A 100 -4.40 -4.02 7.32
CA SER A 100 -2.94 -4.00 7.49
C SER A 100 -2.51 -5.09 8.45
N ALA A 101 -1.76 -6.08 7.95
CA ALA A 101 -1.21 -7.18 8.73
C ALA A 101 0.09 -6.74 9.40
N ASN A 102 0.00 -6.31 10.67
CA ASN A 102 1.11 -5.73 11.41
C ASN A 102 1.87 -6.84 12.16
N GLN A 103 2.96 -7.31 11.55
CA GLN A 103 3.71 -8.48 12.01
C GLN A 103 4.20 -8.34 13.45
N ASN A 104 4.79 -7.20 13.80
CA ASN A 104 5.43 -7.00 15.11
C ASN A 104 4.47 -6.45 16.16
N ALA A 105 3.18 -6.31 15.82
CA ALA A 105 2.13 -5.88 16.73
C ALA A 105 1.08 -6.97 16.98
N ASP A 106 1.25 -8.17 16.41
CA ASP A 106 0.30 -9.29 16.52
C ASP A 106 -1.15 -8.90 16.22
N ARG A 107 -1.34 -8.04 15.20
CA ARG A 107 -2.65 -7.44 14.90
C ARG A 107 -2.86 -7.21 13.42
N ILE A 108 -4.08 -7.44 12.95
CA ILE A 108 -4.58 -6.94 11.67
C ILE A 108 -5.45 -5.72 11.93
N SER A 109 -5.01 -4.54 11.51
CA SER A 109 -5.76 -3.28 11.68
C SER A 109 -6.65 -2.99 10.47
N ILE A 110 -7.83 -2.40 10.72
CA ILE A 110 -8.89 -2.25 9.72
C ILE A 110 -9.17 -0.77 9.44
N PHE A 111 -9.11 -0.40 8.17
CA PHE A 111 -9.32 0.97 7.70
C PHE A 111 -10.54 1.05 6.79
N VAL A 112 -11.30 2.15 6.87
CA VAL A 112 -12.27 2.55 5.85
C VAL A 112 -11.56 3.37 4.78
N ARG A 113 -11.84 3.11 3.51
CA ARG A 113 -11.31 3.86 2.37
C ARG A 113 -12.32 4.88 1.85
N ASP A 114 -11.90 6.14 1.72
CA ASP A 114 -12.61 7.14 0.92
C ASP A 114 -12.35 6.87 -0.57
N ALA A 115 -13.37 6.42 -1.31
CA ALA A 115 -13.22 6.07 -2.72
C ALA A 115 -12.87 7.24 -3.64
N ARG A 116 -13.18 8.48 -3.23
CA ARG A 116 -12.90 9.69 -4.03
C ARG A 116 -11.51 10.23 -3.76
N LYS A 117 -11.07 10.21 -2.50
CA LYS A 117 -9.79 10.78 -2.07
C LYS A 117 -8.67 9.76 -1.93
N GLY A 118 -9.00 8.48 -1.92
CA GLY A 118 -8.07 7.39 -1.64
C GLY A 118 -7.66 7.27 -0.18
N MET A 119 -7.97 8.26 0.67
CA MET A 119 -7.57 8.29 2.07
C MET A 119 -8.13 7.13 2.88
N LEU A 120 -7.35 6.72 3.88
CA LEU A 120 -7.71 5.69 4.85
C LEU A 120 -8.01 6.32 6.20
N THR A 121 -9.07 5.85 6.85
CA THR A 121 -9.41 6.22 8.24
C THR A 121 -9.39 4.96 9.09
N ASP A 122 -8.59 4.97 10.16
CA ASP A 122 -8.54 3.87 11.12
C ASP A 122 -9.90 3.74 11.80
N THR A 123 -10.44 2.52 11.81
CA THR A 123 -11.71 2.23 12.49
C THR A 123 -11.54 2.04 14.00
N GLY A 124 -10.30 1.91 14.49
CA GLY A 124 -9.96 1.46 15.84
C GLY A 124 -10.17 -0.05 16.06
N ARG A 125 -10.77 -0.74 15.08
CA ARG A 125 -11.02 -2.18 15.12
C ARG A 125 -9.84 -2.95 14.55
N GLY A 126 -9.66 -4.16 15.03
CA GLY A 126 -8.63 -5.07 14.54
C GLY A 126 -8.90 -6.50 14.96
N ILE A 127 -8.09 -7.40 14.41
CA ILE A 127 -8.07 -8.82 14.75
C ILE A 127 -6.73 -9.10 15.40
N GLU A 128 -6.73 -9.47 16.67
CA GLU A 128 -5.53 -9.89 17.39
C GLU A 128 -5.17 -11.31 16.95
N ILE A 129 -3.98 -11.47 16.41
CA ILE A 129 -3.47 -12.73 15.90
C ILE A 129 -1.95 -12.68 15.88
N GLY A 130 -1.30 -13.76 16.32
CA GLY A 130 0.17 -13.80 16.36
C GLY A 130 0.79 -13.62 14.98
N THR A 131 1.63 -12.60 14.84
CA THR A 131 2.58 -12.38 13.74
C THR A 131 1.94 -12.51 12.35
N PRO A 132 0.91 -11.70 12.01
CA PRO A 132 0.22 -11.82 10.74
C PRO A 132 1.13 -11.38 9.59
N MET A 133 1.36 -12.28 8.64
CA MET A 133 2.24 -12.01 7.49
C MET A 133 1.48 -11.90 6.17
N CYS A 134 0.29 -12.49 6.07
CA CYS A 134 -0.52 -12.52 4.85
C CYS A 134 -2.01 -12.55 5.21
N VAL A 135 -2.79 -11.71 4.55
CA VAL A 135 -4.24 -11.66 4.64
C VAL A 135 -4.79 -11.82 3.24
N LYS A 136 -5.67 -12.81 3.07
CA LYS A 136 -6.39 -13.01 1.81
C LYS A 136 -7.87 -12.89 2.08
N ILE A 137 -8.52 -11.93 1.42
CA ILE A 137 -9.98 -11.85 1.42
C ILE A 137 -10.51 -12.97 0.52
N VAL A 138 -11.37 -13.83 1.07
CA VAL A 138 -12.08 -14.87 0.33
C VAL A 138 -13.51 -14.42 0.05
N ALA A 139 -14.03 -14.78 -1.13
CA ALA A 139 -15.40 -14.55 -1.54
C ALA A 139 -16.21 -15.85 -1.46
#